data_AF-A0A9P5ZRD5-F1
#
_entry.id   AF-A0A9P5ZRD5-F1
#
_cell.length_a   1.000
_cell.length_b   1.000
_cell.length_c   1.000
_cell.angle_alpha   90.00
_cell.angle_beta   90.00
_cell.angle_gamma   90.00
#
_symmetry.space_group_name_H-M   'P 1'
#
loop_
_entity.id
_entity.type
_entity.pdbx_description
1 polymer ?
#
loop_
_entity_poly.entity_id
_entity_poly.type
_entity_poly.pdbx_seq_one_letter_code
_entity_poly.pdbx_strand_id
1 'polypeptide(L)'
;MNIKDLHSMVDDIGEKSATEIWKQLSDMYIHCDEMQKNFADSAFKGLRFVVNGSQMLAEFFKKLKVKRKEVMDFGNQYLDEDFCATIVNSLPGLEFDMMLQAFASIKVLADLIQQIELYYSHVEGRVMKVTTKLQQLLQADSNSIIQVLQARIAQLEASGKKKNDEKTCTNCKKKGHVKEDCFRPGGGKAGQWPNWWQGKHDNRNNGGHASSSLAVSLLSHLGGSAPNDGLDWKLPQVV
;
A
#
# COMPACT_ATOMS: atom_id res chain seq x y z
N MET A 1 5.37 24.97 -34.91
CA MET A 1 6.32 26.10 -34.81
C MET A 1 5.73 27.30 -35.54
N ASN A 2 5.86 28.51 -34.97
CA ASN A 2 5.28 29.76 -35.50
C ASN A 2 6.37 30.54 -36.26
N ILE A 3 6.28 30.63 -37.59
CA ILE A 3 7.28 31.28 -38.46
C ILE A 3 7.05 32.80 -38.42
N LYS A 4 7.25 33.43 -37.27
CA LYS A 4 7.04 34.88 -37.14
C LYS A 4 8.32 35.70 -37.17
N ASP A 5 9.49 35.06 -37.10
CA ASP A 5 10.75 35.81 -37.06
C ASP A 5 11.89 35.08 -37.78
N LEU A 6 12.02 35.36 -39.09
CA LEU A 6 13.11 34.85 -39.92
C LEU A 6 14.48 35.34 -39.44
N HIS A 7 14.56 36.56 -38.90
CA HIS A 7 15.80 37.15 -38.39
C HIS A 7 16.36 36.39 -37.17
N SER A 8 15.51 35.69 -36.41
CA SER A 8 15.96 34.84 -35.31
C SER A 8 16.51 33.47 -35.73
N MET A 9 16.25 33.06 -36.97
CA MET A 9 16.59 31.72 -37.48
C MET A 9 17.77 31.73 -38.47
N VAL A 10 18.06 32.88 -39.08
CA VAL A 10 19.11 33.03 -40.09
C VAL A 10 19.96 34.25 -39.74
N ASP A 11 21.22 34.01 -39.39
CA ASP A 11 22.20 35.07 -39.20
C ASP A 11 22.48 35.79 -40.53
N ASP A 12 22.60 37.12 -40.48
CA ASP A 12 23.06 37.97 -41.58
C ASP A 12 22.22 37.90 -42.89
N ILE A 13 20.90 37.98 -42.75
CA ILE A 13 19.92 38.03 -43.87
C ILE A 13 20.26 39.08 -44.93
N GLY A 14 20.94 40.17 -44.56
CA GLY A 14 21.33 41.24 -45.49
C GLY A 14 22.56 40.92 -46.35
N GLU A 15 23.38 39.94 -45.97
CA GLU A 15 24.64 39.61 -46.64
C GLU A 15 24.56 38.31 -47.46
N LYS A 16 23.63 37.41 -47.11
CA LYS A 16 23.46 36.12 -47.77
C LYS A 16 22.53 36.22 -48.98
N SER A 17 22.85 35.47 -50.03
CA SER A 17 21.95 35.30 -51.16
C SER A 17 20.69 34.52 -50.76
N ALA A 18 19.58 34.73 -51.48
CA ALA A 18 18.33 33.99 -51.23
C ALA A 18 18.52 32.46 -51.28
N THR A 19 19.44 31.98 -52.13
CA THR A 19 19.80 30.57 -52.24
C THR A 19 20.48 30.04 -50.97
N GLU A 20 21.36 30.81 -50.36
CA GLU A 20 22.04 30.44 -49.11
C GLU A 20 21.07 30.46 -47.93
N ILE A 21 20.17 31.44 -47.87
CA ILE A 21 19.11 31.51 -46.85
C ILE A 21 18.18 30.29 -46.98
N TRP A 22 17.76 29.93 -48.19
CA TRP A 22 16.92 28.76 -48.43
C TRP A 22 17.63 27.47 -48.03
N LYS A 23 18.91 27.33 -48.38
CA LYS A 23 19.72 26.18 -47.97
C LYS A 23 19.82 26.08 -46.44
N GLN A 24 20.12 27.17 -45.75
CA GLN A 24 20.24 27.19 -44.29
C GLN A 24 18.91 26.83 -43.60
N LEU A 25 17.78 27.36 -44.08
CA LEU A 25 16.46 27.00 -43.58
C LEU A 25 16.11 25.54 -43.83
N SER A 26 16.44 25.03 -45.02
CA SER A 26 16.25 23.61 -45.37
C SER A 26 17.09 22.71 -44.47
N ASP A 27 18.36 23.02 -44.26
CA ASP A 27 19.28 22.25 -43.41
C ASP A 27 18.80 22.25 -41.94
N MET A 28 18.34 23.39 -41.41
CA MET A 28 17.74 23.47 -40.08
C MET A 28 16.47 22.63 -39.95
N TYR A 29 15.61 22.65 -40.97
CA TYR A 29 14.38 21.84 -40.96
C TYR A 29 14.69 20.34 -41.01
N ILE A 30 15.63 19.93 -41.86
CA ILE A 30 16.10 18.54 -41.94
C ILE A 30 16.68 18.11 -40.60
N HIS A 31 17.51 18.95 -39.97
CA HIS A 31 18.10 18.64 -38.67
C HIS A 31 17.05 18.52 -37.55
N CYS A 32 16.07 19.42 -37.50
CA CYS A 32 14.95 19.33 -36.57
C CYS A 32 14.13 18.04 -36.77
N ASP A 33 13.90 17.64 -38.02
CA ASP A 33 13.21 16.41 -38.37
C ASP A 33 13.99 15.15 -37.91
N GLU A 34 15.31 15.12 -38.13
CA GLU A 34 16.19 14.06 -37.61
C GLU A 34 16.21 13.98 -36.08
N MET A 35 16.26 15.13 -35.41
CA MET A 35 16.23 15.18 -33.95
C MET A 35 14.90 14.61 -33.41
N GLN A 36 13.78 14.97 -34.03
CA GLN A 36 12.46 14.43 -33.66
C GLN A 36 12.36 12.92 -33.88
N LYS A 37 12.89 12.42 -35.01
CA LYS A 37 13.01 10.98 -35.27
C LYS A 37 13.77 10.25 -34.17
N ASN A 38 14.95 10.78 -33.80
CA ASN A 38 15.81 10.18 -32.78
C ASN A 38 15.19 10.21 -31.37
N PHE A 39 14.49 11.28 -31.01
CA PHE A 39 13.77 11.36 -29.74
C PHE A 39 12.62 10.35 -29.68
N ALA A 40 11.82 10.25 -30.75
CA ALA A 40 10.73 9.29 -30.80
C ALA A 40 11.26 7.85 -30.71
N ASP A 41 12.33 7.54 -31.44
CA ASP A 41 13.01 6.24 -31.43
C ASP A 41 13.53 5.88 -30.02
N SER A 42 14.25 6.80 -29.39
CA SER A 42 14.78 6.61 -28.04
C SER A 42 13.67 6.44 -27.01
N ALA A 43 12.59 7.21 -27.12
CA ALA A 43 11.44 7.10 -26.22
C ALA A 43 10.71 5.75 -26.39
N PHE A 44 10.62 5.24 -27.61
CA PHE A 44 10.04 3.94 -27.89
C PHE A 44 10.91 2.81 -27.33
N LYS A 45 12.21 2.79 -27.64
CA LYS A 45 13.18 1.80 -27.15
C LYS A 45 13.40 1.86 -25.63
N GLY A 46 13.12 2.99 -24.99
CA GLY A 46 13.22 3.19 -23.55
C GLY A 46 12.03 2.65 -22.75
N LEU A 47 10.95 2.19 -23.40
CA LEU A 47 9.80 1.63 -22.69
C LEU A 47 10.18 0.33 -21.97
N ARG A 48 9.76 0.20 -20.72
CA ARG A 48 9.94 -1.01 -19.90
C ARG A 48 8.63 -1.38 -19.22
N PHE A 49 8.32 -2.66 -19.21
CA PHE A 49 7.25 -3.24 -18.43
C PHE A 49 7.77 -3.58 -17.03
N VAL A 50 6.94 -3.32 -16.00
CA VAL A 50 7.28 -3.62 -14.61
C VAL A 50 6.28 -4.63 -14.07
N VAL A 51 6.78 -5.82 -13.76
CA VAL A 51 5.96 -6.89 -13.15
C VAL A 51 5.59 -6.47 -11.73
N ASN A 52 4.32 -6.68 -11.34
CA ASN A 52 3.73 -6.25 -10.07
C ASN A 52 3.68 -4.71 -9.87
N GLY A 53 3.85 -3.93 -10.94
CA GLY A 53 3.54 -2.51 -10.92
C GLY A 53 2.02 -2.25 -10.96
N SER A 54 1.63 -0.97 -10.95
CA SER A 54 0.23 -0.57 -11.15
C SER A 54 -0.25 -0.77 -12.59
N GLN A 55 0.66 -0.93 -13.55
CA GLN A 55 0.35 -1.04 -14.96
C GLN A 55 0.01 -2.47 -15.36
N MET A 56 -1.14 -2.66 -16.02
CA MET A 56 -1.48 -3.95 -16.62
C MET A 56 -0.74 -4.16 -17.95
N LEU A 57 -0.44 -5.42 -18.30
CA LEU A 57 0.25 -5.77 -19.54
C LEU A 57 -0.51 -5.27 -20.79
N ALA A 58 -1.85 -5.32 -20.78
CA ALA A 58 -2.67 -4.79 -21.86
C ALA A 58 -2.49 -3.28 -22.08
N GLU A 59 -2.36 -2.51 -20.98
CA GLU A 59 -2.09 -1.07 -21.03
C GLU A 59 -0.69 -0.79 -21.54
N PHE A 60 0.28 -1.63 -21.16
CA PHE A 60 1.65 -1.55 -21.66
C PHE A 60 1.70 -1.77 -23.19
N PHE A 61 1.03 -2.79 -23.71
CA PHE A 61 0.95 -3.01 -25.16
C PHE A 61 0.22 -1.88 -25.88
N LYS A 62 -0.83 -1.31 -25.29
CA LYS A 62 -1.49 -0.12 -25.84
C LYS A 62 -0.51 1.05 -25.94
N LYS A 63 0.32 1.27 -24.91
CA LYS A 63 1.37 2.30 -24.92
C LYS A 63 2.43 2.06 -26.00
N LEU A 64 2.89 0.82 -26.17
CA LEU A 64 3.81 0.44 -27.24
C LEU A 64 3.22 0.72 -28.63
N LYS A 65 1.95 0.36 -28.88
CA LYS A 65 1.27 0.61 -30.17
C LYS A 65 1.16 2.12 -30.48
N VAL A 66 0.87 2.94 -29.46
CA VAL A 66 0.83 4.40 -29.62
C VAL A 66 2.22 4.96 -29.95
N LYS A 67 3.26 4.54 -29.21
CA LYS A 67 4.63 5.01 -29.47
C LYS A 67 5.18 4.51 -30.82
N ARG A 68 4.83 3.30 -31.25
CA ARG A 68 5.09 2.80 -32.61
C ARG A 68 4.53 3.76 -33.66
N LYS A 69 3.26 4.14 -33.52
CA LYS A 69 2.62 5.07 -34.45
C LYS A 69 3.36 6.42 -34.47
N GLU A 70 3.71 6.96 -33.31
CA GLU A 70 4.47 8.21 -33.20
C GLU A 70 5.83 8.14 -33.93
N VAL A 71 6.58 7.05 -33.75
CA VAL A 71 7.85 6.80 -34.46
C VAL A 71 7.64 6.79 -35.98
N MET A 72 6.58 6.16 -36.46
CA MET A 72 6.23 6.10 -37.90
C MET A 72 5.72 7.44 -38.43
N ASP A 73 4.98 8.21 -37.63
CA ASP A 73 4.47 9.54 -38.00
C ASP A 73 5.64 10.54 -38.20
N PHE A 74 6.75 10.36 -37.49
CA PHE A 74 8.02 11.08 -37.73
C PHE A 74 8.83 10.51 -38.90
N GLY A 75 8.31 9.54 -39.66
CA GLY A 75 8.96 9.01 -40.87
C GLY A 75 10.09 8.00 -40.61
N ASN A 76 10.21 7.46 -39.39
CA ASN A 76 11.09 6.32 -39.17
C ASN A 76 10.51 5.08 -39.84
N GLN A 77 11.37 4.33 -40.54
CA GLN A 77 11.03 3.01 -41.02
C GLN A 77 11.42 1.98 -39.96
N TYR A 78 10.52 1.05 -39.69
CA TYR A 78 10.78 -0.05 -38.77
C TYR A 78 10.18 -1.31 -39.37
N LEU A 79 11.01 -2.36 -39.42
CA LEU A 79 10.54 -3.69 -39.77
C LEU A 79 9.86 -4.33 -38.56
N ASP A 80 8.95 -5.27 -38.81
CA ASP A 80 8.28 -6.00 -37.73
C ASP A 80 9.29 -6.76 -36.85
N GLU A 81 10.44 -7.18 -37.39
CA GLU A 81 11.54 -7.76 -36.63
C GLU A 81 12.13 -6.81 -35.58
N ASP A 82 12.41 -5.56 -35.96
CA ASP A 82 12.94 -4.54 -35.04
C ASP A 82 11.92 -4.21 -33.93
N PHE A 83 10.64 -4.22 -34.29
CA PHE A 83 9.54 -4.09 -33.33
C PHE A 83 9.49 -5.27 -32.36
N CYS A 84 9.58 -6.50 -32.87
CA CYS A 84 9.60 -7.71 -32.05
C CYS A 84 10.78 -7.67 -31.06
N ALA A 85 11.98 -7.35 -31.54
CA ALA A 85 13.17 -7.21 -30.70
C ALA A 85 12.99 -6.11 -29.63
N THR A 86 12.40 -4.97 -29.99
CA THR A 86 12.14 -3.89 -29.02
C THR A 86 11.12 -4.31 -27.95
N ILE A 87 10.07 -5.05 -28.33
CA ILE A 87 9.09 -5.60 -27.38
C ILE A 87 9.76 -6.58 -26.43
N VAL A 88 10.54 -7.53 -26.96
CA VAL A 88 11.30 -8.50 -26.15
C VAL A 88 12.20 -7.79 -25.13
N ASN A 89 12.97 -6.78 -25.58
CA ASN A 89 13.85 -5.99 -24.71
C ASN A 89 13.11 -5.09 -23.70
N SER A 90 11.82 -4.86 -23.92
CA SER A 90 10.99 -4.05 -23.03
C SER A 90 10.40 -4.84 -21.86
N LEU A 91 10.43 -6.17 -21.94
CA LEU A 91 9.96 -7.07 -20.88
C LEU A 91 11.11 -7.41 -19.91
N PRO A 92 10.83 -7.57 -18.61
CA PRO A 92 11.85 -7.95 -17.63
C PRO A 92 12.30 -9.41 -17.83
N GLY A 93 13.61 -9.65 -17.75
CA GLY A 93 14.21 -10.96 -18.02
C GLY A 93 13.73 -12.06 -17.08
N LEU A 94 13.89 -11.91 -15.77
CA LEU A 94 13.65 -13.00 -14.80
C LEU A 94 12.27 -13.68 -14.89
N GLU A 95 11.22 -12.91 -15.19
CA GLU A 95 9.83 -13.33 -15.18
C GLU A 95 9.36 -13.84 -16.55
N PHE A 96 10.07 -13.44 -17.61
CA PHE A 96 9.74 -13.75 -18.98
C PHE A 96 10.79 -14.60 -19.69
N ASP A 97 11.98 -14.86 -19.13
CA ASP A 97 13.13 -15.48 -19.79
C ASP A 97 12.78 -16.81 -20.47
N MET A 98 12.04 -17.67 -19.78
CA MET A 98 11.61 -18.98 -20.30
C MET A 98 10.70 -18.84 -21.53
N MET A 99 9.94 -17.74 -21.57
CA MET A 99 9.05 -17.38 -22.67
C MET A 99 9.79 -16.58 -23.77
N LEU A 100 10.69 -15.65 -23.40
CA LEU A 100 11.53 -14.91 -24.35
C LEU A 100 12.37 -15.87 -25.19
N GLN A 101 12.87 -16.96 -24.58
CA GLN A 101 13.57 -18.01 -25.29
C GLN A 101 12.67 -18.77 -26.28
N ALA A 102 11.40 -19.02 -25.92
CA ALA A 102 10.43 -19.64 -26.82
C ALA A 102 9.99 -18.71 -27.95
N PHE A 103 10.03 -17.38 -27.73
CA PHE A 103 9.55 -16.38 -28.67
C PHE A 103 10.65 -15.79 -29.55
N ALA A 104 11.92 -16.13 -29.29
CA ALA A 104 13.07 -15.64 -30.05
C ALA A 104 12.98 -15.90 -31.57
N SER A 105 12.23 -16.92 -31.99
CA SER A 105 12.02 -17.24 -33.41
C SER A 105 10.82 -16.53 -34.05
N ILE A 106 9.99 -15.80 -33.28
CA ILE A 106 8.79 -15.15 -33.78
C ILE A 106 9.16 -13.80 -34.38
N LYS A 107 8.97 -13.68 -35.70
CA LYS A 107 9.25 -12.46 -36.47
C LYS A 107 8.01 -11.66 -36.84
N VAL A 108 6.83 -12.26 -36.65
CA VAL A 108 5.54 -11.64 -36.92
C VAL A 108 5.03 -11.00 -35.63
N LEU A 109 4.86 -9.69 -35.67
CA LEU A 109 4.49 -8.91 -34.49
C LEU A 109 3.15 -9.34 -33.88
N ALA A 110 2.16 -9.64 -34.72
CA ALA A 110 0.83 -10.06 -34.27
C ALA A 110 0.90 -11.35 -33.45
N ASP A 111 1.68 -12.32 -33.93
CA ASP A 111 1.88 -13.61 -33.29
C ASP A 111 2.63 -13.45 -31.97
N LEU A 112 3.67 -12.59 -31.95
CA LEU A 112 4.43 -12.31 -30.74
C LEU A 112 3.54 -11.72 -29.64
N ILE A 113 2.77 -10.67 -29.96
CA ILE A 113 1.87 -10.04 -29.00
C ILE A 113 0.85 -11.04 -28.48
N GLN A 114 0.23 -11.83 -29.36
CA GLN A 114 -0.75 -12.83 -28.96
C GLN A 114 -0.16 -13.89 -28.03
N GLN A 115 1.04 -14.40 -28.32
CA GLN A 115 1.68 -15.38 -27.45
C GLN A 115 2.07 -14.81 -26.09
N ILE A 116 2.53 -13.55 -26.04
CA ILE A 116 2.82 -12.87 -24.77
C ILE A 116 1.55 -12.69 -23.93
N GLU A 117 0.44 -12.25 -24.55
CA GLU A 117 -0.85 -12.08 -23.87
C GLU A 117 -1.39 -13.42 -23.33
N LEU A 118 -1.33 -14.50 -24.11
CA LEU A 118 -1.75 -15.83 -23.69
C LEU A 118 -0.90 -16.36 -22.53
N TYR A 119 0.43 -16.22 -22.62
CA TYR A 119 1.33 -16.64 -21.54
C TYR A 119 1.04 -15.88 -20.25
N TYR A 120 0.93 -14.55 -20.34
CA TYR A 120 0.70 -13.72 -19.16
C TYR A 120 -0.65 -14.00 -18.52
N SER A 121 -1.72 -14.15 -19.32
CA SER A 121 -3.04 -14.54 -18.82
C SER A 121 -3.00 -15.89 -18.09
N HIS A 122 -2.20 -16.85 -18.60
CA HIS A 122 -2.02 -18.14 -17.95
C HIS A 122 -1.21 -18.06 -16.64
N VAL A 123 -0.18 -17.22 -16.58
CA VAL A 123 0.61 -16.99 -15.36
C VAL A 123 -0.22 -16.24 -14.31
N GLU A 124 -0.86 -15.14 -14.70
CA GLU A 124 -1.72 -14.33 -13.82
C GLU A 124 -2.91 -15.15 -13.32
N GLY A 125 -3.53 -15.96 -14.18
CA GLY A 125 -4.59 -16.89 -13.79
C GLY A 125 -4.14 -17.96 -12.79
N ARG A 126 -2.86 -18.38 -12.80
CA ARG A 126 -2.30 -19.27 -11.76
C ARG A 126 -2.09 -18.53 -10.45
N VAL A 127 -1.52 -17.32 -10.49
CA VAL A 127 -1.31 -16.48 -9.30
C VAL A 127 -2.64 -16.18 -8.62
N MET A 128 -3.65 -15.75 -9.37
CA MET A 128 -4.99 -15.43 -8.84
C MET A 128 -5.66 -16.62 -8.18
N LYS A 129 -5.52 -17.84 -8.74
CA LYS A 129 -6.06 -19.06 -8.11
C LYS A 129 -5.36 -19.38 -6.79
N VAL A 130 -4.03 -19.23 -6.75
CA VAL A 130 -3.25 -19.48 -5.53
C VAL A 130 -3.58 -18.44 -4.45
N THR A 131 -3.63 -17.15 -4.79
CA THR A 131 -3.99 -16.09 -3.84
C THR A 131 -5.42 -16.21 -3.33
N THR A 132 -6.38 -16.51 -4.21
CA THR A 132 -7.77 -16.76 -3.81
C THR A 132 -7.87 -17.95 -2.85
N LYS A 133 -7.17 -19.05 -3.15
CA LYS A 133 -7.15 -20.23 -2.29
C LYS A 133 -6.49 -19.93 -0.93
N LEU A 134 -5.39 -19.17 -0.92
CA LEU A 134 -4.71 -18.76 0.31
C LEU A 134 -5.61 -17.86 1.16
N GLN A 135 -6.30 -16.91 0.52
CA GLN A 135 -7.23 -16.02 1.21
C GLN A 135 -8.43 -16.78 1.79
N GLN A 136 -8.97 -17.76 1.06
CA GLN A 136 -10.02 -18.65 1.57
C GLN A 136 -9.56 -19.46 2.78
N LEU A 137 -8.32 -19.98 2.77
CA LEU A 137 -7.77 -20.72 3.91
C LEU A 137 -7.59 -19.82 5.15
N LEU A 138 -7.08 -18.60 4.97
CA LEU A 138 -6.93 -17.62 6.06
C LEU A 138 -8.28 -17.17 6.63
N GLN A 139 -9.30 -17.01 5.78
CA GLN A 139 -10.65 -16.66 6.21
C GLN A 139 -11.34 -17.82 6.94
N ALA A 140 -11.14 -19.06 6.49
CA ALA A 140 -11.69 -20.24 7.15
C ALA A 140 -11.17 -20.39 8.60
N ASP A 141 -9.86 -20.16 8.79
CA ASP A 141 -9.23 -20.21 10.12
C ASP A 141 -9.73 -19.08 11.02
N SER A 142 -9.80 -17.85 10.49
CA SER A 142 -10.31 -16.68 11.21
C SER A 142 -11.79 -16.82 11.62
N ASN A 143 -12.63 -17.35 10.74
CA ASN A 143 -14.06 -17.56 11.02
C ASN A 143 -14.28 -18.59 12.14
N SER A 144 -13.43 -19.61 12.22
CA SER A 144 -13.48 -20.61 13.30
C SER A 144 -13.21 -19.98 14.67
N ILE A 145 -12.21 -19.10 14.76
CA ILE A 145 -11.83 -18.39 15.98
C ILE A 145 -12.94 -17.39 16.39
N ILE A 146 -13.50 -16.67 15.41
CA ILE A 146 -14.61 -15.73 15.64
C ILE A 146 -15.83 -16.45 16.22
N GLN A 147 -16.19 -17.64 15.68
CA GLN A 147 -17.32 -18.42 16.19
C GLN A 147 -17.11 -18.88 17.65
N VAL A 148 -15.91 -19.35 18.00
CA VAL A 148 -15.58 -19.76 19.38
C VAL A 148 -15.67 -18.57 20.34
N LEU A 149 -15.15 -17.40 19.94
CA LEU A 149 -15.22 -16.18 20.74
C LEU A 149 -16.67 -15.71 20.93
N GLN A 150 -17.47 -15.71 19.87
CA GLN A 150 -18.90 -15.36 19.94
C GLN A 150 -19.68 -16.29 20.86
N ALA A 151 -19.42 -17.61 20.79
CA ALA A 151 -20.04 -18.58 21.69
C ALA A 151 -19.68 -18.31 23.16
N ARG A 152 -18.42 -17.94 23.44
CA ARG A 152 -17.96 -17.63 24.79
C ARG A 152 -18.54 -16.31 25.33
N ILE A 153 -18.68 -15.29 24.47
CA ILE A 153 -19.35 -14.03 24.82
C ILE A 153 -20.82 -14.30 25.17
N ALA A 154 -21.54 -15.07 24.35
CA ALA A 154 -22.93 -15.43 24.61
C ALA A 154 -23.11 -16.20 25.94
N GLN A 155 -22.19 -17.11 26.28
CA GLN A 155 -22.18 -17.81 27.56
C GLN A 155 -21.97 -16.88 28.76
N LEU A 156 -21.07 -15.89 28.64
CA LEU A 156 -20.82 -14.90 29.68
C LEU A 156 -22.00 -13.95 29.87
N GLU A 157 -22.65 -13.53 28.78
CA GLU A 157 -23.86 -12.71 28.82
C GLU A 157 -25.05 -13.45 29.44
N ALA A 158 -25.22 -14.74 29.11
CA ALA A 158 -26.23 -15.60 29.73
C ALA A 158 -25.98 -15.82 31.23
N SER A 159 -24.71 -15.82 31.66
CA SER A 159 -24.32 -16.04 33.06
C SER A 159 -24.34 -14.74 33.91
N GLY A 160 -24.40 -13.56 33.28
CA GLY A 160 -24.15 -12.27 33.92
C GLY A 160 -25.36 -11.52 34.51
N LYS A 161 -26.59 -12.06 34.47
CA LYS A 161 -27.80 -11.30 34.84
C LYS A 161 -28.48 -11.79 36.13
N LYS A 162 -27.77 -11.77 37.25
CA LYS A 162 -28.43 -11.66 38.57
C LYS A 162 -28.51 -10.19 38.95
N LYS A 163 -29.57 -9.50 38.48
CA LYS A 163 -29.93 -8.14 38.90
C LYS A 163 -30.12 -8.14 40.42
N ASN A 164 -29.13 -7.67 41.16
CA ASN A 164 -29.22 -7.52 42.61
C ASN A 164 -29.61 -6.08 43.01
N ASP A 165 -29.82 -5.19 42.04
CA ASP A 165 -29.77 -3.75 42.29
C ASP A 165 -31.05 -3.13 42.85
N GLU A 166 -32.15 -3.89 42.92
CA GLU A 166 -33.47 -3.32 43.24
C GLU A 166 -33.88 -3.47 44.72
N LYS A 167 -33.24 -4.37 45.48
CA LYS A 167 -33.61 -4.61 46.88
C LYS A 167 -32.77 -3.75 47.82
N THR A 168 -33.43 -2.92 48.65
CA THR A 168 -32.78 -2.12 49.71
C THR A 168 -32.97 -2.79 51.06
N CYS A 169 -31.86 -2.99 51.78
CA CYS A 169 -31.87 -3.63 53.09
C CYS A 169 -32.45 -2.71 54.16
N THR A 170 -33.45 -3.16 54.90
CA THR A 170 -34.08 -2.36 55.97
C THR A 170 -33.21 -2.21 57.23
N ASN A 171 -32.20 -3.07 57.43
CA ASN A 171 -31.26 -2.97 58.55
C ASN A 171 -30.11 -1.97 58.27
N CYS A 172 -29.43 -2.09 57.12
CA CYS A 172 -28.26 -1.26 56.82
C CYS A 172 -28.51 -0.12 55.82
N LYS A 173 -29.71 -0.07 55.22
CA LYS A 173 -30.14 0.92 54.21
C LYS A 173 -29.33 0.90 52.90
N LYS A 174 -28.53 -0.15 52.64
CA LYS A 174 -27.81 -0.34 51.38
C LYS A 174 -28.62 -1.17 50.39
N LYS A 175 -28.44 -0.89 49.09
CA LYS A 175 -29.00 -1.68 47.98
C LYS A 175 -28.21 -2.98 47.79
N GLY A 176 -28.77 -3.95 47.08
CA GLY A 176 -28.09 -5.22 46.78
C GLY A 176 -28.55 -6.43 47.59
N HIS A 177 -29.35 -6.24 48.64
CA HIS A 177 -29.78 -7.32 49.55
C HIS A 177 -30.95 -6.88 50.45
N VAL A 178 -31.62 -7.83 51.11
CA VAL A 178 -32.67 -7.60 52.12
C VAL A 178 -32.14 -7.82 53.54
N LYS A 179 -32.92 -7.52 54.58
CA LYS A 179 -32.47 -7.60 55.98
C LYS A 179 -32.05 -9.01 56.38
N GLU A 180 -32.72 -10.03 55.85
CA GLU A 180 -32.48 -11.45 56.10
C GLU A 180 -31.09 -11.86 55.61
N ASP A 181 -30.62 -11.26 54.51
CA ASP A 181 -29.30 -11.47 53.92
C ASP A 181 -28.25 -10.46 54.40
N CYS A 182 -28.60 -9.58 55.34
CA CYS A 182 -27.69 -8.59 55.87
C CYS A 182 -26.74 -9.22 56.88
N PHE A 183 -25.44 -9.11 56.62
CA PHE A 183 -24.40 -9.59 57.51
C PHE A 183 -24.07 -8.60 58.65
N ARG A 184 -24.51 -7.34 58.55
CA ARG A 184 -24.28 -6.33 59.62
C ARG A 184 -25.03 -6.69 60.91
N PRO A 185 -24.57 -6.19 62.08
CA PRO A 185 -25.27 -6.38 63.34
C PRO A 185 -26.76 -6.01 63.24
N GLY A 186 -27.63 -6.93 63.71
CA GLY A 186 -29.09 -6.81 63.61
C GLY A 186 -29.70 -7.23 62.27
N GLY A 187 -28.90 -7.75 61.33
CA GLY A 187 -29.32 -8.43 60.12
C GLY A 187 -29.49 -9.95 60.33
N GLY A 188 -30.19 -10.62 59.40
CA GLY A 188 -30.51 -12.05 59.53
C GLY A 188 -29.31 -12.99 59.43
N LYS A 189 -28.19 -12.52 58.87
CA LYS A 189 -26.91 -13.27 58.79
C LYS A 189 -25.80 -12.59 59.59
N ALA A 190 -26.15 -11.85 60.63
CA ALA A 190 -25.18 -11.20 61.49
C ALA A 190 -24.14 -12.21 62.02
N GLY A 191 -22.86 -11.93 61.81
CA GLY A 191 -21.76 -12.78 62.26
C GLY A 191 -21.36 -13.92 61.30
N GLN A 192 -22.12 -14.18 60.24
CA GLN A 192 -21.85 -15.25 59.26
C GLN A 192 -21.14 -14.70 58.01
N TRP A 193 -20.02 -14.00 58.21
CA TRP A 193 -19.35 -13.27 57.13
C TRP A 193 -18.62 -14.20 56.15
N PRO A 194 -18.84 -14.06 54.83
CA PRO A 194 -18.00 -14.73 53.83
C PRO A 194 -16.55 -14.20 53.88
N ASN A 195 -15.58 -15.03 53.52
CA ASN A 195 -14.15 -14.67 53.53
C ASN A 195 -13.82 -13.38 52.73
N TRP A 196 -14.50 -13.14 51.62
CA TRP A 196 -14.34 -11.93 50.79
C TRP A 196 -14.90 -10.64 51.42
N TRP A 197 -15.56 -10.74 52.58
CA TRP A 197 -16.14 -9.60 53.30
C TRP A 197 -15.23 -9.05 54.43
N GLN A 198 -14.14 -9.74 54.75
CA GLN A 198 -13.18 -9.30 55.76
C GLN A 198 -12.60 -7.91 55.40
N GLY A 199 -12.66 -6.96 56.35
CA GLY A 199 -12.18 -5.58 56.17
C GLY A 199 -13.23 -4.50 55.85
N LYS A 200 -14.49 -4.86 55.55
CA LYS A 200 -15.56 -3.87 55.24
C LYS A 200 -16.40 -3.40 56.44
N HIS A 201 -15.94 -3.67 57.68
CA HIS A 201 -16.74 -3.50 58.91
C HIS A 201 -16.64 -2.12 59.57
N ASP A 202 -15.62 -1.31 59.27
CA ASP A 202 -15.39 -0.05 59.97
C ASP A 202 -15.77 1.17 59.14
N ASN A 203 -17.03 1.58 59.21
CA ASN A 203 -17.30 3.02 59.21
C ASN A 203 -18.68 3.34 59.77
N ARG A 204 -18.72 3.84 61.01
CA ARG A 204 -19.75 4.78 61.51
C ARG A 204 -19.13 5.73 62.55
N ASN A 205 -18.74 6.92 62.07
CA ASN A 205 -18.77 8.26 62.69
C ASN A 205 -18.13 8.51 64.08
N ASN A 206 -17.09 9.34 64.12
CA ASN A 206 -17.06 10.50 65.03
C ASN A 206 -16.33 11.69 64.35
N GLY A 207 -16.89 12.89 64.48
CA GLY A 207 -16.46 14.10 63.77
C GLY A 207 -15.30 14.85 64.46
N GLY A 208 -14.58 15.66 63.68
CA GLY A 208 -13.57 16.60 64.18
C GLY A 208 -12.66 17.10 63.07
N HIS A 209 -12.79 18.38 62.71
CA HIS A 209 -11.96 19.11 61.75
C HIS A 209 -10.48 19.18 62.19
N ALA A 210 -9.56 19.02 61.25
CA ALA A 210 -8.50 20.01 60.99
C ALA A 210 -7.89 19.79 59.58
N SER A 211 -7.98 20.86 58.79
CA SER A 211 -7.23 21.25 57.58
C SER A 211 -5.76 20.82 57.61
N SER A 212 -4.97 20.73 56.55
CA SER A 212 -5.00 21.12 55.12
C SER A 212 -3.67 20.55 54.57
N SER A 213 -3.56 20.09 53.33
CA SER A 213 -3.14 20.98 52.25
C SER A 213 -3.18 20.20 50.94
N LEU A 214 -3.78 20.83 49.93
CA LEU A 214 -3.72 20.44 48.52
C LEU A 214 -2.56 21.19 47.86
N ALA A 215 -1.76 20.48 47.07
CA ALA A 215 -1.13 20.99 45.84
C ALA A 215 -0.78 19.75 44.98
N VAL A 216 -1.56 19.40 43.96
CA VAL A 216 -1.65 19.97 42.60
C VAL A 216 -0.42 19.62 41.75
N SER A 217 -0.66 18.68 40.81
CA SER A 217 -0.24 18.65 39.40
C SER A 217 1.26 18.67 39.05
N LEU A 218 1.76 18.18 37.92
CA LEU A 218 1.29 17.42 36.75
C LEU A 218 2.50 17.42 35.77
N LEU A 219 2.65 16.36 34.96
CA LEU A 219 3.37 16.28 33.67
C LEU A 219 4.91 16.41 33.61
N SER A 220 5.55 15.37 33.08
CA SER A 220 6.39 15.42 31.85
C SER A 220 6.72 13.96 31.44
N HIS A 221 6.16 13.46 30.33
CA HIS A 221 6.70 13.47 28.96
C HIS A 221 7.97 12.63 28.74
N LEU A 222 7.79 11.62 27.86
CA LEU A 222 8.68 11.08 26.82
C LEU A 222 10.20 11.37 26.91
N GLY A 223 11.00 10.30 26.80
CA GLY A 223 12.23 10.33 26.00
C GLY A 223 13.48 9.73 26.63
N GLY A 224 13.86 8.54 26.14
CA GLY A 224 15.21 8.20 25.65
C GLY A 224 16.39 8.10 26.63
N SER A 225 17.10 6.97 26.59
CA SER A 225 18.40 6.86 25.89
C SER A 225 19.05 5.48 26.09
N ALA A 226 19.81 5.06 25.07
CA ALA A 226 20.55 3.81 24.95
C ALA A 226 21.75 3.70 25.92
N PRO A 227 22.48 2.58 25.85
CA PRO A 227 23.91 2.72 25.59
C PRO A 227 24.42 1.89 24.41
N ASN A 228 25.54 2.41 23.93
CA ASN A 228 26.35 2.08 22.76
C ASN A 228 27.20 0.81 22.99
N ASP A 229 27.63 0.19 21.88
CA ASP A 229 28.84 -0.63 21.64
C ASP A 229 28.49 -1.54 20.44
N GLY A 230 28.86 -1.23 19.20
CA GLY A 230 30.22 -1.06 18.73
C GLY A 230 30.66 -2.33 17.99
N LEU A 231 30.32 -2.45 16.69
CA LEU A 231 31.07 -3.26 15.73
C LEU A 231 30.73 -2.86 14.28
N ASP A 232 31.77 -2.33 13.67
CA ASP A 232 31.99 -1.86 12.30
C ASP A 232 32.00 -3.02 11.29
N TRP A 233 31.28 -2.88 10.18
CA TRP A 233 31.79 -3.27 8.86
C TRP A 233 31.06 -2.55 7.72
N LYS A 234 31.89 -2.00 6.84
CA LYS A 234 31.60 -1.13 5.70
C LYS A 234 30.88 -1.82 4.54
N LEU A 235 30.02 -1.04 3.87
CA LEU A 235 29.50 -1.29 2.52
C LEU A 235 30.59 -1.00 1.46
N PRO A 236 30.70 -1.81 0.39
CA PRO A 236 31.54 -1.47 -0.75
C PRO A 236 30.86 -0.46 -1.68
N GLN A 237 31.66 0.51 -2.11
CA GLN A 237 31.40 1.40 -3.24
C GLN A 237 31.66 0.65 -4.56
N VAL A 238 30.91 1.09 -5.57
CA VAL A 238 30.96 0.70 -6.98
C VAL A 238 32.27 1.15 -7.64
N VAL A 239 32.79 0.33 -8.56
CA VAL A 239 33.51 0.79 -9.77
C VAL A 239 32.80 0.17 -10.96
#